data_AF-A0A7V9Q740-F1
#
_entry.id   AF-A0A7V9Q740-F1
#
_cell.length_a   1.000
_cell.length_b   1.000
_cell.length_c   1.000
_cell.angle_alpha   90.00
_cell.angle_beta   90.00
_cell.angle_gamma   90.00
#
_symmetry.space_group_name_H-M   'P 1'
#
loop_
_entity.id
_entity.type
_entity.pdbx_description
1 polymer ?
#
loop_
_entity_poly.entity_id
_entity_poly.type
_entity_poly.pdbx_seq_one_letter_code
_entity_poly.pdbx_strand_id
1 'polypeptide(L)'
;MRINFAAALLLSLWLIPSTFSAQESDVQTRTRDILASLNKRKHLAVEKHGIRKERYKEIRSEPVVKQDLKDYSGLYEVHDSSRVINLQVKNDGRVEATGHEPGNGDTQRGRKFTFRDAKIEGALLTAIKVFGDGSTEKFEGVFINLTDVEGVSPSQIEHSSTTFGLGVVGVRVQVAGGGSTDKLFYRLKP
;
A
#
# COMPACT_ATOMS: atom_id res chain seq x y z
N MET A 1 -61.39 49.31 -31.17
CA MET A 1 -61.63 50.05 -29.91
C MET A 1 -61.55 49.06 -28.75
N ARG A 2 -60.78 49.40 -27.71
CA ARG A 2 -60.63 48.75 -26.40
C ARG A 2 -59.62 47.60 -26.25
N ILE A 3 -58.58 48.00 -25.51
CA ILE A 3 -57.46 47.32 -24.87
C ILE A 3 -57.97 46.38 -23.76
N ASN A 4 -57.25 45.30 -23.47
CA ASN A 4 -57.05 44.83 -22.09
C ASN A 4 -55.73 44.05 -21.97
N PHE A 5 -54.87 44.57 -21.09
CA PHE A 5 -53.65 43.97 -20.58
C PHE A 5 -53.98 42.82 -19.62
N ALA A 6 -53.17 41.76 -19.61
CA ALA A 6 -52.89 41.01 -18.39
C ALA A 6 -51.55 40.26 -18.53
N ALA A 7 -50.62 40.60 -17.64
CA ALA A 7 -49.29 40.06 -17.51
C ALA A 7 -49.28 38.63 -16.97
N ALA A 8 -48.28 37.82 -17.36
CA ALA A 8 -47.93 36.60 -16.64
C ALA A 8 -46.42 36.30 -16.77
N LEU A 9 -45.70 36.70 -15.71
CA LEU A 9 -44.65 35.98 -15.00
C LEU A 9 -43.60 35.18 -15.82
N LEU A 10 -42.41 35.77 -15.97
CA LEU A 10 -41.17 35.07 -16.30
C LEU A 10 -40.65 34.30 -15.07
N LEU A 11 -40.79 32.97 -15.07
CA LEU A 11 -40.07 32.09 -14.13
C LEU A 11 -38.67 31.81 -14.69
N SER A 12 -37.64 32.45 -14.14
CA SER A 12 -36.25 32.08 -14.35
C SER A 12 -35.88 30.91 -13.42
N LEU A 13 -35.87 29.69 -13.97
CA LEU A 13 -35.33 28.51 -13.30
C LEU A 13 -33.79 28.63 -13.28
N TRP A 14 -33.22 28.97 -12.12
CA TRP A 14 -31.78 28.85 -11.89
C TRP A 14 -31.44 27.37 -11.74
N LEU A 15 -30.87 26.77 -12.78
CA LEU A 15 -30.19 25.48 -12.69
C LEU A 15 -28.92 25.68 -11.87
N ILE A 16 -28.96 25.34 -10.58
CA ILE A 16 -27.76 25.24 -9.75
C ILE A 16 -27.06 23.93 -10.15
N PRO A 17 -25.88 23.95 -10.79
CA PRO A 17 -25.12 22.73 -10.97
C PRO A 17 -24.66 22.26 -9.59
N SER A 18 -25.26 21.18 -9.10
CA SER A 18 -24.78 20.48 -7.91
C SER A 18 -23.45 19.83 -8.26
N THR A 19 -22.34 20.52 -8.03
CA THR A 19 -21.02 19.90 -8.01
C THR A 19 -20.99 18.95 -6.82
N PHE A 20 -21.28 17.67 -7.06
CA PHE A 20 -20.99 16.60 -6.12
C PHE A 20 -19.47 16.56 -5.93
N SER A 21 -18.97 17.23 -4.89
CA SER A 21 -17.64 16.92 -4.36
C SER A 21 -17.72 15.50 -3.81
N ALA A 22 -17.22 14.52 -4.55
CA ALA A 22 -17.03 13.18 -4.04
C ALA A 22 -16.08 13.26 -2.86
N GLN A 23 -16.61 13.10 -1.64
CA GLN A 23 -15.79 13.01 -0.45
C GLN A 23 -14.96 11.73 -0.54
N GLU A 24 -13.64 11.86 -0.70
CA GLU A 24 -12.70 10.73 -0.68
C GLU A 24 -12.93 9.96 0.63
N SER A 25 -13.10 8.64 0.54
CA SER A 25 -13.31 7.85 1.75
C SER A 25 -12.03 7.80 2.57
N ASP A 26 -12.16 7.58 3.89
CA ASP A 26 -11.00 7.41 4.78
C ASP A 26 -10.06 6.30 4.29
N VAL A 27 -10.62 5.19 3.80
CA VAL A 27 -9.87 4.07 3.20
C VAL A 27 -9.04 4.50 1.98
N GLN A 28 -9.61 5.33 1.10
CA GLN A 28 -8.88 5.83 -0.09
C GLN A 28 -7.73 6.74 0.32
N THR A 29 -7.98 7.65 1.27
CA THR A 29 -6.95 8.54 1.84
C THR A 29 -5.82 7.72 2.47
N ARG A 30 -6.17 6.75 3.33
CA ARG A 30 -5.18 5.91 4.00
C ARG A 30 -4.38 5.04 3.04
N THR A 31 -5.03 4.50 2.00
CA THR A 31 -4.36 3.76 0.93
C THR A 31 -3.33 4.64 0.22
N ARG A 32 -3.72 5.87 -0.16
CA ARG A 32 -2.84 6.85 -0.82
C ARG A 32 -1.64 7.21 0.04
N ASP A 33 -1.83 7.42 1.34
CA ASP A 33 -0.74 7.71 2.28
C ASP A 33 0.27 6.57 2.39
N ILE A 34 -0.22 5.32 2.49
CA ILE A 34 0.64 4.14 2.53
C ILE A 34 1.44 4.02 1.23
N LEU A 35 0.79 4.15 0.07
CA LEU A 35 1.45 4.10 -1.23
C LEU A 35 2.53 5.18 -1.39
N ALA A 36 2.20 6.42 -1.02
CA ALA A 36 3.15 7.54 -1.06
C ALA A 36 4.38 7.26 -0.17
N SER A 37 4.19 6.59 0.97
CA SER A 37 5.28 6.20 1.84
C SER A 37 6.18 5.11 1.24
N LEU A 38 5.64 4.21 0.43
CA LEU A 38 6.40 3.11 -0.21
C LEU A 38 7.12 3.57 -1.49
N ASN A 39 6.60 4.60 -2.15
CA ASN A 39 7.22 5.18 -3.33
C ASN A 39 8.57 5.83 -2.99
N LYS A 40 9.55 5.60 -3.87
CA LYS A 40 10.89 6.16 -3.72
C LYS A 40 11.43 6.52 -5.09
N ARG A 41 12.07 7.68 -5.21
CA ARG A 41 12.85 8.03 -6.39
C ARG A 41 14.17 8.62 -5.92
N LYS A 42 15.28 8.09 -6.44
CA LYS A 42 16.63 8.56 -6.14
C LYS A 42 17.45 8.55 -7.42
N HIS A 43 18.06 9.68 -7.72
CA HIS A 43 19.06 9.82 -8.76
C HIS A 43 20.33 10.36 -8.12
N LEU A 44 21.45 9.66 -8.28
CA LEU A 44 22.74 10.03 -7.73
C LEU A 44 23.74 10.17 -8.87
N ALA A 45 24.31 11.36 -9.03
CA ALA A 45 25.43 11.61 -9.93
C ALA A 45 26.64 12.04 -9.10
N VAL A 46 27.77 11.37 -9.31
CA VAL A 46 29.03 11.69 -8.62
C VAL A 46 30.13 11.82 -9.67
N GLU A 47 30.85 12.93 -9.62
CA GLU A 47 32.00 13.19 -10.48
C GLU A 47 33.27 13.29 -9.64
N LYS A 48 34.33 12.58 -10.03
CA LYS A 48 35.63 12.64 -9.36
C LYS A 48 36.75 12.37 -10.35
N HIS A 49 37.74 13.27 -10.42
CA HIS A 49 38.88 13.20 -11.34
C HIS A 49 38.46 12.98 -12.81
N GLY A 50 37.42 13.68 -13.27
CA GLY A 50 36.89 13.53 -14.64
C GLY A 50 36.09 12.25 -14.89
N ILE A 51 35.92 11.37 -13.89
CA ILE A 51 35.08 10.18 -13.98
C ILE A 51 33.72 10.49 -13.39
N ARG A 52 32.66 10.42 -14.20
CA ARG A 52 31.26 10.56 -13.78
C ARG A 52 30.62 9.18 -13.60
N LYS A 53 29.98 8.96 -12.46
CA LYS A 53 29.16 7.79 -12.16
C LYS A 53 27.75 8.23 -11.83
N GLU A 54 26.77 7.61 -12.47
CA GLU A 54 25.36 7.85 -12.18
C GLU A 54 24.69 6.56 -11.72
N ARG A 55 23.68 6.72 -10.87
CA ARG A 55 22.76 5.65 -10.48
C ARG A 55 21.37 6.21 -10.31
N TYR A 56 20.41 5.50 -10.88
CA TYR A 56 18.98 5.78 -10.79
C TYR A 56 18.26 4.60 -10.13
N LYS A 57 17.39 4.91 -9.18
CA LYS A 57 16.51 3.97 -8.49
C LYS A 57 15.13 4.58 -8.37
N GLU A 58 14.12 3.84 -8.76
CA GLU A 58 12.73 4.21 -8.55
C GLU A 58 11.91 2.99 -8.10
N ILE A 59 11.11 3.20 -7.05
CA ILE A 59 10.11 2.27 -6.56
C ILE A 59 8.75 2.95 -6.77
N ARG A 60 7.89 2.30 -7.55
CA ARG A 60 6.51 2.73 -7.82
C ARG A 60 5.54 1.68 -7.28
N SER A 61 4.57 2.11 -6.49
CA SER A 61 3.55 1.27 -5.87
C SER A 61 2.18 1.67 -6.41
N GLU A 62 1.46 0.70 -6.97
CA GLU A 62 0.11 0.88 -7.49
C GLU A 62 -0.86 -0.02 -6.73
N PRO A 63 -1.99 0.49 -6.22
CA PRO A 63 -2.94 -0.33 -5.48
C PRO A 63 -3.60 -1.33 -6.42
N VAL A 64 -3.79 -2.55 -5.92
CA VAL A 64 -4.45 -3.62 -6.67
C VAL A 64 -5.75 -3.94 -5.97
N VAL A 65 -6.85 -3.81 -6.71
CA VAL A 65 -8.18 -4.29 -6.31
C VAL A 65 -8.52 -5.50 -7.17
N LYS A 66 -8.62 -6.67 -6.56
CA LYS A 66 -9.01 -7.92 -7.22
C LYS A 66 -10.53 -7.97 -7.39
N GLN A 67 -10.98 -8.63 -8.46
CA GLN A 67 -12.41 -8.88 -8.68
C GLN A 67 -12.95 -9.92 -7.70
N ASP A 68 -12.21 -11.00 -7.44
CA ASP A 68 -12.49 -11.96 -6.37
C ASP A 68 -11.55 -11.70 -5.19
N LEU A 69 -12.11 -11.50 -3.99
CA LEU A 69 -11.33 -11.29 -2.78
C LEU A 69 -10.47 -12.51 -2.42
N LYS A 70 -10.86 -13.71 -2.83
CA LYS A 70 -10.08 -14.93 -2.61
C LYS A 70 -8.72 -14.89 -3.29
N ASP A 71 -8.56 -14.11 -4.36
CA ASP A 71 -7.31 -13.97 -5.10
C ASP A 71 -6.21 -13.27 -4.28
N TYR A 72 -6.55 -12.72 -3.11
CA TYR A 72 -5.56 -12.23 -2.14
C TYR A 72 -5.03 -13.32 -1.20
N SER A 73 -5.61 -14.52 -1.20
CA SER A 73 -5.15 -15.61 -0.34
C SER A 73 -3.78 -16.12 -0.79
N GLY A 74 -2.97 -16.58 0.14
CA GLY A 74 -1.67 -17.17 -0.15
C GLY A 74 -0.60 -16.85 0.90
N LEU A 75 0.60 -17.35 0.65
CA LEU A 75 1.76 -17.13 1.49
C LEU A 75 2.55 -15.91 0.99
N TYR A 76 2.68 -14.92 1.85
CA TYR A 76 3.40 -13.69 1.60
C TYR A 76 4.71 -13.70 2.38
N GLU A 77 5.84 -13.45 1.71
CA GLU A 77 7.19 -13.48 2.32
C GLU A 77 7.98 -12.21 2.01
N VAL A 78 8.74 -11.71 2.97
CA VAL A 78 9.70 -10.62 2.73
C VAL A 78 11.00 -11.22 2.21
N HIS A 79 11.50 -10.70 1.08
CA HIS A 79 12.76 -11.15 0.50
C HIS A 79 13.91 -11.05 1.51
N ASP A 80 14.76 -12.08 1.57
CA ASP A 80 15.90 -12.22 2.49
C ASP A 80 15.55 -12.03 3.98
N SER A 81 14.32 -12.37 4.37
CA SER A 81 13.84 -12.29 5.74
C SER A 81 13.01 -13.52 6.12
N SER A 82 13.01 -13.89 7.40
CA SER A 82 12.14 -14.95 7.94
C SER A 82 10.69 -14.51 8.16
N ARG A 83 10.32 -13.29 7.73
CA ARG A 83 8.98 -12.73 7.90
C ARG A 83 8.01 -13.32 6.88
N VAL A 84 6.96 -13.96 7.38
CA VAL A 84 5.91 -14.57 6.55
C VAL A 84 4.51 -14.28 7.08
N ILE A 85 3.55 -14.18 6.16
CA ILE A 85 2.11 -14.06 6.45
C ILE A 85 1.37 -15.01 5.51
N ASN A 86 0.63 -15.97 6.06
CA ASN A 86 -0.28 -16.81 5.30
C ASN A 86 -1.70 -16.24 5.45
N LEU A 87 -2.27 -15.75 4.35
CA LEU A 87 -3.62 -15.17 4.30
C LEU A 87 -4.61 -16.17 3.71
N GLN A 88 -5.76 -16.29 4.34
CA GLN A 88 -6.94 -16.98 3.81
C GLN A 88 -8.11 -16.00 3.81
N VAL A 89 -8.58 -15.65 2.62
CA VAL A 89 -9.66 -14.67 2.45
C VAL A 89 -10.95 -15.39 2.13
N LYS A 90 -11.98 -15.13 2.93
CA LYS A 90 -13.32 -15.69 2.74
C LYS A 90 -14.13 -14.83 1.76
N ASN A 91 -15.20 -15.40 1.22
CA ASN A 91 -16.12 -14.71 0.29
C ASN A 91 -16.77 -13.46 0.91
N ASP A 92 -16.88 -13.39 2.24
CA ASP A 92 -17.48 -12.25 2.96
C ASP A 92 -16.45 -11.13 3.26
N GLY A 93 -15.23 -11.24 2.74
CA GLY A 93 -14.14 -10.28 2.94
C GLY A 93 -13.45 -10.39 4.30
N ARG A 94 -13.86 -11.33 5.16
CA ARG A 94 -13.11 -11.65 6.39
C ARG A 94 -11.82 -12.36 6.03
N VAL A 95 -10.76 -12.00 6.75
CA VAL A 95 -9.43 -12.59 6.56
C VAL A 95 -9.06 -13.38 7.79
N GLU A 96 -8.66 -14.62 7.59
CA GLU A 96 -7.93 -15.40 8.57
C GLU A 96 -6.45 -15.38 8.19
N ALA A 97 -5.57 -15.15 9.17
CA ALA A 97 -4.16 -15.14 8.90
C ALA A 97 -3.33 -15.64 10.07
N THR A 98 -2.22 -16.26 9.71
CA THR A 98 -1.13 -16.60 10.63
C THR A 98 0.16 -16.04 10.08
N GLY A 99 1.07 -15.62 10.94
CA GLY A 99 2.37 -15.16 10.49
C GLY A 99 3.48 -15.42 11.49
N HIS A 100 4.69 -15.16 11.02
CA HIS A 100 5.91 -15.31 11.79
C HIS A 100 6.82 -14.10 11.55
N GLU A 101 7.45 -13.64 12.62
CA GLU A 101 8.42 -12.56 12.61
C GLU A 101 9.68 -12.97 13.37
N PRO A 102 10.88 -12.50 12.96
CA PRO A 102 12.06 -12.63 13.79
C PRO A 102 11.82 -11.95 15.14
N GLY A 103 12.37 -12.52 16.20
CA GLY A 103 12.29 -11.94 17.55
C GLY A 103 12.99 -10.59 17.60
N ASN A 104 12.55 -9.73 18.51
CA ASN A 104 13.27 -8.49 18.81
C ASN A 104 14.31 -8.76 19.91
N GLY A 105 15.57 -8.40 19.70
CA GLY A 105 16.62 -8.41 20.75
C GLY A 105 17.08 -9.82 21.20
N ASP A 106 17.35 -9.95 22.51
CA ASP A 106 17.99 -11.12 23.18
C ASP A 106 17.27 -12.46 23.02
N THR A 107 16.02 -12.46 22.54
CA THR A 107 15.30 -13.70 22.23
C THR A 107 15.41 -14.00 20.75
N GLN A 108 16.40 -14.82 20.39
CA GLN A 108 16.60 -15.39 19.04
C GLN A 108 15.39 -16.22 18.52
N ARG A 109 14.32 -16.37 19.30
CA ARG A 109 13.12 -17.11 18.92
C ARG A 109 12.15 -16.17 18.23
N GLY A 110 11.85 -16.46 16.96
CA GLY A 110 10.83 -15.71 16.23
C GLY A 110 9.44 -15.82 16.87
N ARG A 111 8.65 -14.76 16.74
CA ARG A 111 7.30 -14.63 17.29
C ARG A 111 6.28 -15.06 16.25
N LYS A 112 5.34 -15.91 16.65
CA LYS A 112 4.17 -16.25 15.83
C LYS A 112 3.02 -15.32 16.18
N PHE A 113 2.20 -14.98 15.21
CA PHE A 113 0.98 -14.21 15.43
C PHE A 113 -0.18 -14.76 14.61
N THR A 114 -1.39 -14.41 15.04
CA THR A 114 -2.63 -14.54 14.27
C THR A 114 -3.24 -13.17 14.06
N PHE A 115 -4.09 -13.02 13.04
CA PHE A 115 -4.89 -11.80 12.91
C PHE A 115 -6.23 -11.92 13.62
N ARG A 116 -6.62 -10.83 14.28
CA ARG A 116 -7.96 -10.58 14.79
C ARG A 116 -8.54 -9.37 14.05
N ASP A 117 -9.85 -9.40 13.83
CA ASP A 117 -10.62 -8.32 13.16
C ASP A 117 -10.08 -7.93 11.78
N ALA A 118 -9.53 -8.91 11.05
CA ALA A 118 -8.93 -8.65 9.76
C ALA A 118 -9.97 -8.55 8.65
N LYS A 119 -9.86 -7.48 7.86
CA LYS A 119 -10.76 -7.15 6.76
C LYS A 119 -10.01 -6.48 5.60
N ILE A 120 -10.55 -6.64 4.40
CA ILE A 120 -10.06 -5.98 3.19
C ILE A 120 -11.12 -4.98 2.73
N GLU A 121 -10.73 -3.72 2.55
CA GLU A 121 -11.56 -2.67 1.98
C GLU A 121 -10.79 -2.03 0.79
N GLY A 122 -11.25 -2.30 -0.43
CA GLY A 122 -10.50 -1.97 -1.64
C GLY A 122 -9.18 -2.75 -1.70
N ALA A 123 -8.06 -2.04 -1.62
CA ALA A 123 -6.71 -2.62 -1.57
C ALA A 123 -6.12 -2.64 -0.13
N LEU A 124 -6.80 -2.04 0.84
CA LEU A 124 -6.32 -1.91 2.22
C LEU A 124 -6.71 -3.14 3.04
N LEU A 125 -5.73 -3.78 3.64
CA LEU A 125 -5.87 -4.80 4.68
C LEU A 125 -5.57 -4.18 6.04
N THR A 126 -6.55 -4.20 6.93
CA THR A 126 -6.37 -3.82 8.34
C THR A 126 -6.57 -5.02 9.23
N ALA A 127 -5.78 -5.15 10.29
CA ALA A 127 -5.93 -6.22 11.29
C ALA A 127 -5.30 -5.83 12.64
N ILE A 128 -5.51 -6.69 13.64
CA ILE A 128 -4.74 -6.69 14.88
C ILE A 128 -3.92 -7.99 14.93
N LYS A 129 -2.59 -7.89 14.99
CA LYS A 129 -1.73 -9.03 15.32
C LYS A 129 -1.95 -9.40 16.78
N VAL A 130 -2.16 -10.68 17.04
CA VAL A 130 -2.21 -11.26 18.39
C VAL A 130 -1.10 -12.29 18.51
N PHE A 131 -0.17 -12.07 19.43
CA PHE A 131 0.98 -12.94 19.67
C PHE A 131 0.69 -13.97 20.77
N GLY A 132 1.55 -14.99 20.88
CA GLY A 132 1.39 -16.07 21.86
C GLY A 132 1.49 -15.63 23.34
N ASP A 133 2.10 -14.48 23.62
CA ASP A 133 2.16 -13.86 24.95
C ASP A 133 0.92 -12.99 25.25
N GLY A 134 -0.05 -12.93 24.34
CA GLY A 134 -1.25 -12.11 24.44
C GLY A 134 -1.05 -10.64 24.04
N SER A 135 0.19 -10.21 23.76
CA SER A 135 0.44 -8.86 23.24
C SER A 135 -0.21 -8.66 21.88
N THR A 136 -0.52 -7.40 21.56
CA THR A 136 -1.19 -7.05 20.30
C THR A 136 -0.56 -5.87 19.61
N GLU A 137 -0.54 -5.89 18.29
CA GLU A 137 -0.04 -4.79 17.46
C GLU A 137 -1.03 -4.50 16.32
N LYS A 138 -1.24 -3.22 15.98
CA LYS A 138 -2.02 -2.86 14.80
C LYS A 138 -1.27 -3.28 13.54
N PHE A 139 -2.01 -3.69 12.52
CA PHE A 139 -1.47 -4.04 11.22
C PHE A 139 -2.23 -3.33 10.11
N GLU A 140 -1.49 -2.68 9.23
CA GLU A 140 -2.01 -2.05 8.02
C GLU A 140 -1.09 -2.38 6.86
N GLY A 141 -1.68 -2.89 5.78
CA GLY A 141 -0.98 -3.12 4.53
C GLY A 141 -1.86 -2.87 3.33
N VAL A 142 -1.26 -2.52 2.20
CA VAL A 142 -1.96 -2.31 0.93
C VAL A 142 -1.49 -3.35 -0.08
N PHE A 143 -2.43 -4.02 -0.73
CA PHE A 143 -2.12 -4.89 -1.86
C PHE A 143 -1.70 -4.05 -3.05
N ILE A 144 -0.50 -4.31 -3.57
CA ILE A 144 0.11 -3.48 -4.60
C ILE A 144 0.81 -4.31 -5.68
N ASN A 145 0.91 -3.70 -6.86
CA ASN A 145 1.98 -3.99 -7.80
C ASN A 145 3.13 -3.03 -7.46
N LEU A 146 4.25 -3.57 -7.02
CA LEU A 146 5.48 -2.83 -6.78
C LEU A 146 6.39 -2.98 -8.00
N THR A 147 6.64 -1.86 -8.68
CA THR A 147 7.59 -1.78 -9.79
C THR A 147 8.91 -1.22 -9.27
N ASP A 148 9.96 -2.03 -9.37
CA ASP A 148 11.33 -1.68 -9.04
C ASP A 148 12.12 -1.41 -10.32
N VAL A 149 12.62 -0.18 -10.45
CA VAL A 149 13.35 0.33 -11.61
C VAL A 149 14.76 0.73 -11.19
N GLU A 150 15.75 0.21 -11.90
CA GLU A 150 17.16 0.56 -11.75
C GLU A 150 17.77 0.96 -13.10
N GLY A 151 18.70 1.90 -13.07
CA GLY A 151 19.47 2.27 -14.25
C GLY A 151 20.50 3.34 -13.97
N VAL A 152 20.93 4.02 -15.03
CA VAL A 152 21.88 5.13 -14.96
C VAL A 152 21.12 6.44 -14.73
N SER A 153 20.03 6.64 -15.47
CA SER A 153 19.19 7.84 -15.43
C SER A 153 17.73 7.50 -15.77
N PRO A 154 16.76 8.41 -15.60
CA PRO A 154 15.36 8.15 -16.00
C PRO A 154 15.17 7.80 -17.48
N SER A 155 16.10 8.20 -18.35
CA SER A 155 16.07 7.90 -19.79
C SER A 155 16.90 6.67 -20.18
N GLN A 156 17.63 6.07 -19.23
CA GLN A 156 18.49 4.91 -19.44
C GLN A 156 18.26 3.90 -18.31
N ILE A 157 17.18 3.13 -18.48
CA ILE A 157 16.77 2.06 -17.57
C ILE A 157 17.51 0.77 -17.93
N GLU A 158 18.09 0.12 -16.93
CA GLU A 158 18.83 -1.14 -17.10
C GLU A 158 17.99 -2.33 -16.64
N HIS A 159 17.21 -2.16 -15.57
CA HIS A 159 16.33 -3.19 -15.03
C HIS A 159 14.99 -2.59 -14.61
N SER A 160 13.92 -3.34 -14.86
CA SER A 160 12.57 -3.02 -14.41
C SER A 160 11.84 -4.32 -14.12
N SER A 161 11.30 -4.48 -12.91
CA SER A 161 10.47 -5.63 -12.56
C SER A 161 9.25 -5.20 -11.77
N THR A 162 8.11 -5.83 -12.03
CA THR A 162 6.87 -5.59 -11.29
C THR A 162 6.50 -6.85 -10.54
N THR A 163 6.27 -6.72 -9.24
CA THR A 163 5.91 -7.85 -8.36
C THR A 163 4.64 -7.51 -7.59
N PHE A 164 3.71 -8.46 -7.54
CA PHE A 164 2.51 -8.34 -6.70
C PHE A 164 2.82 -8.70 -5.24
N GLY A 165 2.24 -7.98 -4.30
CA GLY A 165 2.41 -8.27 -2.89
C GLY A 165 1.66 -7.33 -1.96
N LEU A 166 2.04 -7.34 -0.69
CA LEU A 166 1.46 -6.55 0.39
C LEU A 166 2.52 -5.57 0.93
N GLY A 167 2.32 -4.29 0.69
CA GLY A 167 3.12 -3.21 1.24
C GLY A 167 2.62 -2.82 2.63
N VAL A 168 3.44 -3.00 3.66
CA VAL A 168 3.09 -2.84 5.09
C VAL A 168 3.85 -1.66 5.68
N VAL A 169 3.18 -0.87 6.52
CA VAL A 169 3.76 0.27 7.25
C VAL A 169 3.69 0.06 8.77
N GLY A 170 4.43 0.85 9.53
CA GLY A 170 4.37 0.85 11.00
C GLY A 170 5.11 -0.32 11.66
N VAL A 171 5.86 -1.12 10.89
CA VAL A 171 6.67 -2.21 11.41
C VAL A 171 8.11 -1.75 11.47
N ARG A 172 8.63 -1.43 12.66
CA ARG A 172 10.03 -1.04 12.83
C ARG A 172 10.92 -2.28 12.76
N VAL A 173 11.73 -2.39 11.72
CA VAL A 173 12.65 -3.50 11.49
C VAL A 173 14.07 -2.97 11.33
N GLN A 174 15.04 -3.62 11.97
CA GLN A 174 16.46 -3.37 11.70
C GLN A 174 16.85 -4.07 10.39
N VAL A 175 17.49 -3.33 9.49
CA VAL A 175 18.03 -3.89 8.25
C VAL A 175 19.51 -4.21 8.41
N ALA A 176 19.99 -5.23 7.69
CA ALA A 176 21.41 -5.56 7.65
C ALA A 176 22.23 -4.31 7.27
N GLY A 177 23.25 -3.99 8.06
CA GLY A 177 24.05 -2.76 7.88
C GLY A 177 23.68 -1.59 8.82
N GLY A 178 22.89 -1.82 9.87
CA GLY A 178 22.69 -0.86 10.96
C GLY A 178 21.61 0.21 10.71
N GLY A 179 20.86 0.11 9.61
CA GLY A 179 19.70 0.94 9.36
C GLY A 179 18.43 0.40 10.04
N SER A 180 17.39 1.22 10.10
CA SER A 180 16.03 0.75 10.40
C SER A 180 15.05 1.23 9.35
N THR A 181 14.04 0.43 9.06
CA THR A 181 12.91 0.80 8.21
C THR A 181 11.61 0.56 8.96
N ASP A 182 10.60 1.35 8.64
CA ASP A 182 9.23 1.26 9.12
C ASP A 182 8.29 0.63 8.08
N LYS A 183 8.85 0.15 6.96
CA LYS A 183 8.13 -0.33 5.78
C LYS A 183 8.66 -1.69 5.35
N LEU A 184 7.74 -2.57 4.98
CA LEU A 184 8.06 -3.89 4.44
C LEU A 184 7.22 -4.15 3.19
N PHE A 185 7.75 -4.94 2.28
CA PHE A 185 7.00 -5.47 1.15
C PHE A 185 7.04 -6.99 1.19
N TYR A 186 5.89 -7.61 1.43
CA TYR A 186 5.75 -9.05 1.40
C TYR A 186 5.28 -9.48 0.01
N ARG A 187 6.08 -10.27 -0.69
CA ARG A 187 5.75 -10.79 -2.02
C ARG A 187 4.85 -12.01 -1.88
N LEU A 188 3.83 -12.12 -2.72
CA LEU A 188 3.08 -13.36 -2.84
C LEU A 188 4.00 -14.44 -3.41
N LYS A 189 4.12 -15.57 -2.70
CA LYS A 189 4.86 -16.73 -3.16
C LYS A 189 4.06 -17.42 -4.29
N PRO A 190 4.69 -17.70 -5.44
CA PRO A 190 4.05 -18.39 -6.56
C PRO A 190 3.68 -19.85 -6.21
#